data_AF-B7PPV9-F1
#
_entry.id   AF-B7PPV9-F1
#
_cell.length_a   1.000
_cell.length_b   1.000
_cell.length_c   1.000
_cell.angle_alpha   90.00
_cell.angle_beta   90.00
_cell.angle_gamma   90.00
#
_symmetry.space_group_name_H-M   'P 1'
#
loop_
_entity.id
_entity.type
_entity.pdbx_description
1 polymer ?
#
loop_
_entity_poly.entity_id
_entity_poly.type
_entity_poly.pdbx_seq_one_letter_code
_entity_poly.pdbx_strand_id
1 'polypeptide(L)'
;MKRRTHKTKSKDALKRIDKMQLRMPGGAGPPDILEDLPLAISSKISISDEQLVQLTVRDLNRQLKASGLTRSEIVKMKQRRRTLKNRGYAASCRNKRLEQKDDLEGERAVVVQEISRLRTENRALEVQVDDLRSKYTTLLDCARKRGIPLPDDLGTAF
;
A
#
# COMPACT_ATOMS: atom_id res chain seq x y z
N MET A 1 1.49 8.01 -14.84
CA MET A 1 1.72 7.48 -13.47
C MET A 1 3.18 7.07 -13.33
N LYS A 2 3.94 7.64 -12.39
CA LYS A 2 5.39 7.33 -12.22
C LYS A 2 5.55 6.23 -11.16
N ARG A 3 6.00 5.04 -11.57
CA ARG A 3 6.30 3.91 -10.66
C ARG A 3 7.49 4.26 -9.76
N ARG A 4 7.31 4.19 -8.45
CA ARG A 4 8.35 4.49 -7.45
C ARG A 4 9.09 3.20 -7.09
N THR A 5 10.35 3.07 -7.50
CA THR A 5 11.19 1.92 -7.19
C THR A 5 11.63 1.94 -5.72
N HIS A 6 11.46 0.82 -5.01
CA HIS A 6 11.95 0.64 -3.64
C HIS A 6 13.48 0.47 -3.65
N LYS A 7 14.20 1.45 -3.11
CA LYS A 7 15.67 1.38 -2.95
C LYS A 7 15.99 0.71 -1.61
N THR A 8 16.53 -0.51 -1.64
CA THR A 8 16.96 -1.27 -0.46
C THR A 8 18.18 -0.62 0.18
N LYS A 9 18.01 0.03 1.34
CA LYS A 9 19.12 0.60 2.14
C LYS A 9 19.70 -0.45 3.08
N SER A 10 20.50 -1.38 2.56
CA SER A 10 21.13 -2.44 3.37
C SER A 10 22.48 -2.01 3.98
N LYS A 11 23.26 -1.15 3.31
CA LYS A 11 24.64 -0.81 3.74
C LYS A 11 24.77 0.22 4.89
N ASP A 12 23.74 1.02 5.16
CA ASP A 12 23.76 2.03 6.24
C ASP A 12 23.40 1.48 7.63
N ALA A 13 22.80 0.29 7.70
CA ALA A 13 22.33 -0.31 8.95
C ALA A 13 23.48 -0.80 9.83
N LEU A 14 24.50 -1.43 9.26
CA LEU A 14 25.65 -1.97 10.02
C LEU A 14 26.50 -0.87 10.67
N LYS A 15 26.68 0.28 10.00
CA LYS A 15 27.43 1.42 10.56
C LYS A 15 26.75 2.05 11.79
N ARG A 16 25.44 1.86 11.97
CA ARG A 16 24.72 2.33 13.17
C ARG A 16 24.87 1.39 14.35
N ILE A 17 24.95 0.09 14.10
CA ILE A 17 25.12 -0.94 15.13
C ILE A 17 26.51 -0.81 15.77
N ASP A 18 27.54 -0.63 14.94
CA ASP A 18 28.92 -0.47 15.42
C ASP A 18 29.11 0.80 16.28
N LYS A 19 28.37 1.87 15.98
CA LYS A 19 28.36 3.11 16.78
C LYS A 19 27.62 2.97 18.12
N MET A 20 26.77 1.94 18.29
CA MET A 20 26.05 1.67 19.53
C MET A 20 26.85 0.81 20.52
N GLN A 21 27.82 0.01 20.05
CA GLN A 21 28.54 -0.94 20.89
C GLN A 21 29.67 -0.30 21.74
N LEU A 22 30.09 0.94 21.43
CA LEU A 22 31.27 1.59 22.02
C LEU A 22 30.93 2.64 23.10
N ARG A 23 29.97 2.36 23.99
CA ARG A 23 29.65 3.25 25.12
C ARG A 23 29.35 2.45 26.38
N MET A 24 30.33 2.32 27.27
CA MET A 24 30.28 2.33 28.76
C MET A 24 31.73 2.21 29.29
N PRO A 25 32.10 2.70 30.50
CA PRO A 25 31.25 3.01 31.67
C PRO A 25 31.45 4.40 32.30
N GLY A 26 30.44 4.87 33.03
CA GLY A 26 30.57 5.95 34.01
C GLY A 26 30.20 7.35 33.50
N GLY A 27 29.14 7.92 34.07
CA GLY A 27 28.77 9.34 33.91
C GLY A 27 27.41 9.52 33.27
N ALA A 28 26.39 9.68 34.13
CA ALA A 28 25.03 10.15 33.86
C ALA A 28 24.39 9.61 32.56
N GLY A 29 23.48 8.64 32.72
CA GLY A 29 22.47 8.37 31.69
C GLY A 29 21.83 9.69 31.24
N PRO A 30 21.39 9.79 29.96
CA PRO A 30 20.66 10.97 29.52
C PRO A 30 19.53 11.20 30.52
N PRO A 31 19.37 12.42 31.08
CA PRO A 31 18.31 12.66 32.05
C PRO A 31 17.01 12.19 31.41
N ASP A 32 16.20 11.44 32.16
CA ASP A 32 14.87 11.03 31.75
C ASP A 32 14.12 12.26 31.18
N ILE A 33 14.06 12.38 29.85
CA ILE A 33 13.36 13.49 29.16
C ILE A 33 11.88 13.12 29.07
N LEU A 34 11.34 12.61 30.16
CA LEU A 34 9.96 12.17 30.26
C LEU A 34 9.38 12.52 31.63
N GLU A 35 9.59 13.74 32.11
CA GLU A 35 8.63 14.32 33.04
C GLU A 35 8.70 15.85 32.92
N ASP A 36 7.53 16.44 32.69
CA ASP A 36 7.23 17.87 32.63
C ASP A 36 8.05 18.75 31.66
N LEU A 37 7.42 19.12 30.53
CA LEU A 37 6.57 20.33 30.55
C LEU A 37 6.14 20.74 29.12
N PRO A 38 5.03 20.20 28.63
CA PRO A 38 4.28 20.80 27.53
C PRO A 38 3.34 21.91 28.03
N LEU A 39 2.83 21.80 29.27
CA LEU A 39 1.83 22.72 29.83
C LEU A 39 2.42 24.10 30.15
N ALA A 40 3.46 24.24 31.00
CA ALA A 40 3.92 25.60 31.35
C ALA A 40 4.63 26.36 30.21
N ILE A 41 5.19 25.69 29.20
CA ILE A 41 5.70 26.38 28.00
C ILE A 41 4.53 26.81 27.10
N SER A 42 3.50 25.98 26.99
CA SER A 42 2.23 26.32 26.32
C SER A 42 1.39 27.33 27.11
N SER A 43 1.66 27.56 28.39
CA SER A 43 1.05 28.65 29.17
C SER A 43 1.75 29.99 28.89
N LYS A 44 3.06 29.98 28.63
CA LYS A 44 3.81 31.17 28.16
C LYS A 44 3.47 31.55 26.72
N ILE A 45 3.01 30.59 25.92
CA ILE A 45 2.62 30.78 24.53
C ILE A 45 1.29 30.07 24.28
N SER A 46 0.24 30.84 24.00
CA SER A 46 -1.11 30.37 23.65
C SER A 46 -1.20 29.65 22.28
N ILE A 47 -0.33 28.66 22.03
CA ILE A 47 -0.37 27.77 20.86
C ILE A 47 -0.94 26.43 21.30
N SER A 48 -2.05 26.00 20.69
CA SER A 48 -2.59 24.65 20.88
C SER A 48 -1.77 23.59 20.13
N ASP A 49 -1.96 22.31 20.47
CA ASP A 49 -1.30 21.20 19.77
C ASP A 49 -1.70 21.12 18.29
N GLU A 50 -2.95 21.42 17.97
CA GLU A 50 -3.46 21.48 16.60
C GLU A 50 -2.74 22.58 15.81
N GLN A 51 -2.67 23.78 16.38
CA GLN A 51 -1.96 24.91 15.77
C GLN A 51 -0.47 24.60 15.60
N LEU A 52 0.16 23.98 16.61
CA LEU A 52 1.58 23.61 16.60
C LEU A 52 1.93 22.70 15.42
N VAL A 53 1.05 21.74 15.10
CA VAL A 53 1.23 20.82 13.97
C VAL A 53 1.05 21.55 12.64
N GLN A 54 0.04 22.43 12.55
CA GLN A 54 -0.38 23.14 11.33
C GLN A 54 0.60 24.23 10.86
N LEU A 55 1.20 24.98 11.77
CA LEU A 55 2.12 26.09 11.45
C LEU A 55 3.19 25.68 10.43
N THR A 56 3.63 26.54 9.51
CA THR A 56 4.81 26.20 8.70
C THR A 56 6.08 26.18 9.56
N VAL A 57 7.19 25.63 9.05
CA VAL A 57 8.48 25.69 9.76
C VAL A 57 8.92 27.14 9.97
N ARG A 58 8.68 28.01 8.98
CA ARG A 58 9.02 29.44 9.05
C ARG A 58 8.19 30.14 10.11
N ASP A 59 6.88 29.93 10.11
CA ASP A 59 5.98 30.60 11.06
C ASP A 59 6.21 30.12 12.49
N LEU A 60 6.41 28.81 12.69
CA LEU A 60 6.79 28.27 13.99
C LEU A 60 8.07 28.91 14.52
N ASN A 61 9.13 28.97 13.70
CA ASN A 61 10.40 29.55 14.13
C ASN A 61 10.28 31.05 14.43
N ARG A 62 9.46 31.79 13.68
CA ARG A 62 9.20 33.21 13.93
C ARG A 62 8.48 33.40 15.28
N GLN A 63 7.41 32.65 15.50
CA GLN A 63 6.60 32.74 16.71
C GLN A 63 7.41 32.35 17.95
N LEU A 64 8.12 31.21 17.92
CA LEU A 64 8.95 30.76 19.05
C LEU A 64 10.06 31.74 19.45
N LYS A 65 10.62 32.49 18.48
CA LYS A 65 11.63 33.54 18.74
C LYS A 65 11.02 34.82 19.30
N ALA A 66 9.83 35.20 18.84
CA ALA A 66 9.13 36.40 19.29
C ALA A 66 8.54 36.24 20.71
N SER A 67 8.28 35.00 21.14
CA SER A 67 7.65 34.69 22.43
C SER A 67 8.57 34.75 23.66
N GLY A 68 9.82 35.21 23.52
CA GLY A 68 10.73 35.36 24.67
C GLY A 68 11.15 34.05 25.34
N LEU A 69 10.99 32.91 24.67
CA LEU A 69 11.41 31.62 25.20
C LEU A 69 12.93 31.48 25.27
N THR A 70 13.37 30.72 26.26
CA THR A 70 14.76 30.25 26.32
C THR A 70 15.05 29.21 25.23
N ARG A 71 16.34 29.05 24.90
CA ARG A 71 16.78 28.10 23.86
C ARG A 71 16.32 26.66 24.15
N SER A 72 16.30 26.23 25.41
CA SER A 72 15.87 24.90 25.81
C SER A 72 14.35 24.71 25.62
N GLU A 73 13.54 25.72 25.94
CA GLU A 73 12.09 25.69 25.72
C GLU A 73 11.72 25.63 24.23
N ILE A 74 12.44 26.37 23.38
CA ILE A 74 12.29 26.31 21.92
C ILE A 74 12.56 24.88 21.41
N VAL A 75 13.60 24.22 21.91
CA VAL A 75 13.91 22.83 21.55
C VAL A 75 12.79 21.88 22.00
N LYS A 76 12.29 22.02 23.23
CA LYS A 76 11.15 21.25 23.73
C LYS A 76 9.90 21.41 22.85
N MET A 77 9.57 22.64 22.42
CA MET A 77 8.43 22.87 21.52
C MET A 77 8.61 22.23 20.14
N LYS A 78 9.82 22.27 19.58
CA LYS A 78 10.14 21.56 18.33
C LYS A 78 10.02 20.06 18.47
N GLN A 79 10.47 19.51 19.61
CA GLN A 79 10.34 18.09 19.91
C GLN A 79 8.87 17.68 20.07
N ARG A 80 8.06 18.44 20.81
CA ARG A 80 6.61 18.23 20.93
C ARG A 80 5.93 18.19 19.57
N ARG A 81 6.23 19.19 18.72
CA ARG A 81 5.73 19.24 17.34
C ARG A 81 6.13 17.98 16.54
N ARG A 82 7.37 17.52 16.67
CA ARG A 82 7.86 16.32 15.98
C ARG A 82 7.08 15.09 16.42
N THR A 83 6.86 14.92 17.72
CA THR A 83 6.06 13.81 18.28
C THR A 83 4.62 13.82 17.76
N LEU A 84 3.97 14.99 17.75
CA LEU A 84 2.60 15.14 17.25
C LEU A 84 2.51 14.83 15.74
N LYS A 85 3.44 15.35 14.93
CA LYS A 85 3.49 15.03 13.50
C LYS A 85 3.72 13.54 13.24
N ASN A 86 4.62 12.92 14.01
CA ASN A 86 4.88 11.47 13.89
C ASN A 86 3.64 10.64 14.26
N ARG A 87 2.86 11.08 15.25
CA ARG A 87 1.56 10.46 15.57
C ARG A 87 0.61 10.50 14.37
N GLY A 88 0.49 11.67 13.72
CA GLY A 88 -0.30 11.81 12.49
C GLY A 88 0.22 10.93 11.35
N TYR A 89 1.54 10.88 11.14
CA TYR A 89 2.15 10.04 10.13
C TYR A 89 1.92 8.54 10.36
N ALA A 90 1.91 8.08 11.63
CA ALA A 90 1.59 6.70 11.96
C ALA A 90 0.14 6.35 11.58
N ALA A 91 -0.82 7.23 11.88
CA ALA A 91 -2.21 7.06 11.48
C ALA A 91 -2.36 7.04 9.94
N SER A 92 -1.80 8.03 9.24
CA SER A 92 -1.83 8.06 7.77
C SER A 92 -1.15 6.84 7.14
N CYS A 93 -0.09 6.31 7.75
CA CYS A 93 0.58 5.10 7.28
C CYS A 93 -0.31 3.86 7.39
N ARG A 94 -1.05 3.72 8.51
CA ARG A 94 -2.04 2.65 8.69
C ARG A 94 -3.17 2.76 7.67
N ASN A 95 -3.74 3.96 7.50
CA ASN A 95 -4.84 4.19 6.55
C ASN A 95 -4.41 3.86 5.12
N LYS A 96 -3.24 4.34 4.67
CA LYS A 96 -2.72 4.02 3.33
C LYS A 96 -2.47 2.52 3.12
N ARG A 97 -2.07 1.80 4.16
CA ARG A 97 -1.89 0.35 4.08
C ARG A 97 -3.21 -0.37 3.95
N LEU A 98 -4.24 0.09 4.67
CA LEU A 98 -5.58 -0.47 4.57
C LEU A 98 -6.19 -0.18 3.20
N GLU A 99 -6.15 1.07 2.75
CA GLU A 99 -6.60 1.49 1.42
C GLU A 99 -5.91 0.66 0.31
N GLN A 100 -4.58 0.50 0.37
CA GLN A 100 -3.87 -0.33 -0.61
C GLN A 100 -4.31 -1.81 -0.57
N LYS A 101 -4.64 -2.34 0.61
CA LYS A 101 -5.13 -3.70 0.76
C LYS A 101 -6.51 -3.82 0.12
N ASP A 102 -7.40 -2.88 0.44
CA ASP A 102 -8.78 -2.86 -0.06
C ASP A 102 -8.81 -2.70 -1.60
N ASP A 103 -7.93 -1.86 -2.16
CA ASP A 103 -7.75 -1.71 -3.61
C ASP A 103 -7.36 -3.05 -4.26
N LEU A 104 -6.37 -3.76 -3.70
CA LEU A 104 -5.92 -5.06 -4.21
C LEU A 104 -7.00 -6.14 -4.07
N GLU A 105 -7.80 -6.10 -3.00
CA GLU A 105 -8.94 -7.00 -2.82
C GLU A 105 -10.04 -6.72 -3.86
N GLY A 106 -10.30 -5.45 -4.18
CA GLY A 106 -11.19 -5.03 -5.25
C GLY A 106 -10.72 -5.48 -6.63
N GLU A 107 -9.45 -5.24 -6.98
CA GLU A 107 -8.85 -5.70 -8.23
C GLU A 107 -8.95 -7.22 -8.37
N ARG A 108 -8.63 -7.96 -7.29
CA ARG A 108 -8.76 -9.43 -7.26
C ARG A 108 -10.20 -9.86 -7.50
N ALA A 109 -11.18 -9.21 -6.87
CA ALA A 109 -12.59 -9.57 -7.03
C ALA A 109 -13.06 -9.43 -8.49
N VAL A 110 -12.67 -8.34 -9.16
CA VAL A 110 -12.97 -8.10 -10.58
C VAL A 110 -12.37 -9.20 -11.46
N VAL A 111 -11.10 -9.54 -11.26
CA VAL A 111 -10.43 -10.59 -12.05
C VAL A 111 -11.07 -11.96 -11.83
N VAL A 112 -11.43 -12.30 -10.58
CA VAL A 112 -12.09 -13.57 -10.26
C VAL A 112 -13.47 -13.65 -10.92
N GLN A 113 -14.23 -12.55 -10.93
CA GLN A 113 -15.52 -12.49 -11.61
C GLN A 113 -15.36 -12.71 -13.13
N GLU A 114 -14.36 -12.08 -13.74
CA GLU A 114 -14.11 -12.23 -15.18
C GLU A 114 -13.67 -13.66 -15.54
N ILE A 115 -12.82 -14.29 -14.73
CA ILE A 115 -12.47 -15.71 -14.90
C ILE A 115 -13.72 -16.58 -14.83
N SER A 116 -14.62 -16.32 -13.87
CA SER A 116 -15.86 -17.07 -13.75
C SER A 116 -16.77 -16.89 -14.97
N ARG A 117 -16.88 -15.66 -15.49
CA ARG A 117 -17.66 -15.34 -16.69
C ARG A 117 -17.11 -16.11 -17.90
N LEU A 118 -15.80 -16.01 -18.15
CA LEU A 118 -15.13 -16.67 -19.27
C LEU A 118 -15.21 -18.19 -19.18
N ARG A 119 -15.13 -18.78 -17.97
CA ARG A 119 -15.30 -20.23 -17.79
C ARG A 119 -16.70 -20.70 -18.18
N THR A 120 -17.73 -19.95 -17.80
CA THR A 120 -19.12 -20.27 -18.18
C THR A 120 -19.32 -20.16 -19.69
N GLU A 121 -18.80 -19.09 -20.29
CA GLU A 121 -18.86 -18.87 -21.73
C GLU A 121 -18.13 -19.96 -22.50
N ASN A 122 -16.92 -20.33 -22.08
CA ASN A 122 -16.14 -21.40 -22.70
C ASN A 122 -16.87 -22.75 -22.62
N ARG A 123 -17.43 -23.10 -21.46
CA ARG A 123 -18.24 -24.32 -21.32
C ARG A 123 -19.48 -24.31 -22.24
N ALA A 124 -20.13 -23.17 -22.41
CA ALA A 124 -21.26 -23.05 -23.33
C ALA A 124 -20.84 -23.23 -24.79
N LEU A 125 -19.63 -22.79 -25.16
CA LEU A 125 -19.06 -23.00 -26.49
C LEU A 125 -18.65 -24.46 -26.71
N GLU A 126 -18.04 -25.11 -25.72
CA GLU A 126 -17.71 -26.54 -25.77
C GLU A 126 -18.96 -27.38 -26.07
N VAL A 127 -20.07 -27.12 -25.36
CA VAL A 127 -21.35 -27.80 -25.60
C VAL A 127 -21.88 -27.57 -27.02
N GLN A 128 -21.76 -26.34 -27.54
CA GLN A 128 -22.19 -26.03 -28.92
C GLN A 128 -21.32 -26.75 -29.96
N VAL A 129 -20.01 -26.82 -29.73
CA VAL A 129 -19.08 -27.55 -30.61
C VAL A 129 -19.44 -29.04 -30.62
N ASP A 130 -19.69 -29.63 -29.46
CA ASP A 130 -20.06 -31.05 -29.35
C ASP A 130 -21.41 -31.36 -30.03
N ASP A 131 -22.41 -30.49 -29.88
CA ASP A 131 -23.70 -30.61 -30.56
C ASP A 131 -23.55 -30.52 -32.09
N LEU A 132 -22.77 -29.55 -32.58
CA LEU A 132 -22.49 -29.42 -34.02
C LEU A 132 -21.72 -30.62 -34.56
N ARG A 133 -20.71 -31.11 -33.84
CA ARG A 133 -19.99 -32.33 -34.19
C ARG A 133 -20.92 -33.53 -34.26
N SER A 134 -21.82 -33.70 -33.28
CA SER A 134 -22.81 -34.79 -33.26
C SER A 134 -23.80 -34.74 -34.44
N LYS A 135 -24.30 -33.54 -34.76
CA LYS A 135 -25.17 -33.32 -35.93
C LYS A 135 -24.45 -33.63 -37.24
N TYR A 136 -23.20 -33.16 -37.37
CA TYR A 136 -22.38 -33.39 -38.55
C TYR A 136 -22.10 -34.89 -38.76
N THR A 137 -21.65 -35.60 -37.73
CA THR A 137 -21.40 -37.05 -37.81
C THR A 137 -22.66 -37.84 -38.17
N THR A 138 -23.80 -37.50 -37.55
CA THR A 138 -25.09 -38.14 -37.88
C THR A 138 -25.47 -37.94 -39.35
N LEU A 139 -25.29 -36.72 -39.89
CA LEU A 139 -25.56 -36.44 -41.30
C LEU A 139 -24.63 -37.21 -42.24
N LEU A 140 -23.33 -37.25 -41.94
CA LEU A 140 -22.36 -38.04 -42.71
C LEU A 140 -22.73 -39.53 -42.73
N ASP A 141 -23.08 -40.10 -41.58
CA ASP A 141 -23.46 -41.51 -41.50
C ASP A 141 -24.75 -41.81 -42.26
N CYS A 142 -25.73 -40.90 -42.23
CA CYS A 142 -26.94 -41.01 -43.04
C CYS A 142 -26.64 -40.95 -44.55
N ALA A 143 -25.75 -40.05 -44.99
CA ALA A 143 -25.36 -39.94 -46.40
C ALA A 143 -24.63 -41.20 -46.88
N ARG A 144 -23.70 -41.73 -46.07
CA ARG A 144 -23.01 -43.01 -46.32
C ARG A 144 -23.98 -44.17 -46.45
N LYS A 145 -24.92 -44.32 -45.50
CA LYS A 145 -25.94 -45.38 -45.52
C LYS A 145 -26.84 -45.32 -46.76
N ARG A 146 -27.08 -44.13 -47.29
CA ARG A 146 -27.88 -43.90 -48.50
C ARG A 146 -27.08 -44.01 -49.80
N GLY A 147 -25.79 -44.29 -49.73
CA GLY A 147 -24.92 -44.39 -50.91
C GLY A 147 -24.71 -43.06 -51.63
N ILE A 148 -24.86 -41.94 -50.92
CA ILE A 148 -24.60 -40.60 -51.48
C ILE A 148 -23.08 -40.42 -51.56
N PRO A 149 -22.50 -40.12 -52.74
CA PRO A 149 -21.06 -39.90 -52.87
C PRO A 149 -20.66 -38.66 -52.06
N LEU A 150 -19.66 -38.80 -51.20
CA LEU A 150 -19.14 -37.75 -50.33
C LEU A 150 -17.72 -37.35 -50.79
N PRO A 151 -17.41 -36.05 -50.83
CA PRO A 151 -16.04 -35.56 -51.02
C PRO A 151 -15.03 -36.14 -50.02
N ASP A 152 -13.81 -36.43 -50.49
CA ASP A 152 -12.75 -37.09 -49.71
C ASP A 152 -12.25 -36.25 -48.51
N ASP A 153 -12.38 -34.93 -48.59
CA ASP A 153 -11.96 -33.95 -47.59
C ASP A 153 -12.89 -33.87 -46.36
N LEU A 154 -14.10 -34.43 -46.44
CA LEU A 154 -15.05 -34.50 -45.32
C LEU A 154 -14.70 -35.55 -44.26
N GLY A 155 -13.69 -36.40 -44.51
CA GLY A 155 -13.19 -37.39 -43.55
C GLY A 155 -12.17 -36.85 -42.55
N THR A 156 -11.69 -35.61 -42.76
CA THR A 156 -10.66 -35.00 -41.92
C THR A 156 -11.30 -34.53 -40.62
N ALA A 157 -11.04 -35.24 -39.52
CA ALA A 157 -11.60 -34.92 -38.20
C ALA A 157 -11.24 -33.49 -37.78
N PHE A 158 -12.25 -32.70 -37.40
CA PHE A 158 -12.11 -31.42 -36.70
C PHE A 158 -12.02 -31.62 -35.19
#